data_AF-A0A950KLB2-F1
#
_entry.id   AF-A0A950KLB2-F1
#
_cell.length_a   1.000
_cell.length_b   1.000
_cell.length_c   1.000
_cell.angle_alpha   90.00
_cell.angle_beta   90.00
_cell.angle_gamma   90.00
#
_symmetry.space_group_name_H-M   'P 1'
#
loop_
_entity.id
_entity.type
_entity.pdbx_description
1 polymer ?
#
loop_
_entity_poly.entity_id
_entity_poly.type
_entity_poly.pdbx_seq_one_letter_code
_entity_poly.pdbx_strand_id
1 'polypeptide(L)'
;GQGDMLYMAGGGRITRVHGPLVSDREVAEVVAHLRLQGEPSYIEEVTQEEDEEGIPGEEGERDEMYDQAVSIVARDRKASTSYLQRCMKIGYNRAATLIERMEREGVVSPANHVGKREVLVRESA
;
A
#
# COMPACT_ATOMS: atom_id res chain seq x y z
N GLY A 1 8.41 -4.19 25.03
CA GLY A 1 8.51 -2.78 25.48
C GLY A 1 9.93 -2.52 25.94
N GLN A 2 10.49 -1.33 25.67
CA GLN A 2 11.90 -0.99 25.95
C GLN A 2 12.91 -2.07 25.54
N GLY A 3 12.77 -2.63 24.33
CA GLY A 3 13.64 -3.72 23.85
C GLY A 3 13.21 -5.14 24.26
N ASP A 4 12.25 -5.30 25.17
CA ASP A 4 11.67 -6.61 25.50
C ASP A 4 10.79 -7.16 24.38
N MET A 5 11.04 -8.42 23.99
CA MET A 5 10.39 -9.14 22.89
C MET A 5 10.14 -10.61 23.30
N LEU A 6 9.11 -11.22 22.71
CA LEU A 6 8.85 -12.66 22.78
C LEU A 6 9.22 -13.30 21.44
N TYR A 7 10.13 -14.25 21.44
CA TYR A 7 10.58 -14.98 20.26
C TYR A 7 10.06 -16.42 20.26
N MET A 8 9.60 -16.88 19.10
CA MET A 8 9.16 -18.26 18.89
C MET A 8 9.68 -18.74 17.54
N ALA A 9 10.60 -19.71 17.56
CA ALA A 9 11.07 -20.37 16.35
C ALA A 9 10.09 -21.49 15.95
N GLY A 10 9.48 -21.39 14.77
CA GLY A 10 8.74 -22.50 14.14
C GLY A 10 7.60 -23.10 14.95
N GLY A 11 6.87 -22.31 15.74
CA GLY A 11 5.75 -22.81 16.57
C GLY A 11 6.18 -23.48 17.88
N GLY A 12 7.47 -23.42 18.25
CA GLY A 12 8.02 -23.98 19.48
C GLY A 12 7.72 -23.16 20.75
N ARG A 13 8.50 -23.39 21.81
CA ARG A 13 8.30 -22.70 23.09
C ARG A 13 8.64 -21.20 22.97
N ILE A 14 7.76 -20.34 23.51
CA ILE A 14 8.02 -18.90 23.60
C ILE A 14 9.22 -18.66 24.52
N THR A 15 10.18 -17.88 24.02
CA THR A 15 11.34 -17.41 24.77
C THR A 15 11.29 -15.90 24.87
N ARG A 16 11.43 -15.37 26.08
CA ARG A 16 11.55 -13.93 26.29
C ARG A 16 12.97 -13.50 26.00
N VAL A 17 13.13 -12.49 25.16
CA VAL A 17 14.41 -11.94 24.74
C VAL A 17 14.40 -10.43 24.95
N HIS A 18 15.57 -9.86 25.22
CA HIS A 18 15.73 -8.41 25.38
C HIS A 18 16.75 -7.93 24.34
N GLY A 19 16.28 -7.13 23.38
CA GLY A 19 17.11 -6.45 22.40
C GLY A 19 17.49 -5.05 22.86
N PRO A 20 18.55 -4.46 22.27
CA PRO A 20 18.86 -3.06 22.50
C PRO A 20 17.67 -2.19 22.08
N LEU A 21 17.29 -1.24 22.93
CA LEU A 21 16.35 -0.19 22.58
C LEU A 21 17.16 1.03 22.12
N VAL A 22 16.85 1.53 20.94
CA VAL A 22 17.31 2.85 20.49
C VAL A 22 16.09 3.78 20.55
N SER A 23 16.23 4.87 21.29
CA SER A 23 15.20 5.91 21.37
C SER A 23 15.21 6.80 20.13
N ASP A 24 14.09 7.44 19.82
CA ASP A 24 13.99 8.40 18.72
C ASP A 24 15.05 9.52 18.83
N ARG A 25 15.39 9.92 20.06
CA ARG A 25 16.44 10.90 20.32
C ARG A 25 17.82 10.41 19.86
N GLU A 26 18.18 9.18 20.21
CA GLU A 26 19.46 8.58 19.80
C GLU A 26 19.52 8.40 18.28
N VAL A 27 18.40 8.02 17.65
CA VAL A 27 18.31 7.97 16.18
C VAL A 27 18.59 9.35 15.58
N ALA A 28 17.95 10.40 16.11
CA ALA A 28 18.13 11.77 15.61
C ALA A 28 19.58 12.26 15.76
N GLU A 29 20.24 11.96 16.88
CA GLU A 29 21.65 12.30 17.12
C GLU A 29 22.58 11.60 16.12
N VAL A 30 22.36 10.30 15.87
CA VAL A 30 23.13 9.52 14.88
C VAL A 30 22.92 10.07 13.47
N VAL A 31 21.68 10.37 13.09
CA VAL A 31 21.37 10.96 11.78
C VAL A 31 22.04 12.33 11.61
N ALA A 32 22.01 13.18 12.63
CA ALA A 32 22.67 14.48 12.58
C ALA A 32 24.18 14.34 12.39
N HIS A 33 24.81 13.39 13.08
CA HIS A 33 26.23 13.10 12.92
C HIS A 33 26.56 12.61 11.49
N LEU A 34 25.76 11.69 10.93
CA LEU A 34 25.96 11.17 9.58
C LEU A 34 25.83 12.25 8.50
N ARG A 35 24.87 13.18 8.66
CA ARG A 35 24.68 14.31 7.74
C ARG A 35 25.89 15.26 7.67
N LEU A 36 26.74 15.30 8.70
CA LEU A 36 27.97 16.09 8.68
C LEU A 36 29.10 15.42 7.88
N GLN A 37 29.00 14.11 7.61
CA GLN A 37 30.07 13.36 6.94
C GLN A 37 29.93 13.36 5.42
N GLY A 38 28.75 13.71 4.88
CA GLY A 38 28.54 13.77 3.44
C GLY A 38 27.09 14.00 3.05
N GLU A 39 26.88 14.19 1.75
CA GLU A 39 25.56 14.31 1.18
C GLU A 39 24.90 12.93 1.04
N PRO A 40 23.59 12.81 1.33
CA PRO A 40 22.86 11.57 1.17
C PRO A 40 22.79 11.17 -0.31
N SER A 41 23.10 9.91 -0.60
CA SER A 41 22.76 9.28 -1.87
C SER A 41 21.38 8.65 -1.73
N TYR A 42 20.39 9.27 -2.37
CA TYR A 42 19.04 8.73 -2.42
C TYR A 42 18.93 7.73 -3.56
N ILE A 43 18.31 6.59 -3.29
CA ILE A 43 17.90 5.66 -4.34
C ILE A 43 16.57 6.20 -4.86
N GLU A 44 16.60 6.77 -6.06
CA GLU A 44 15.42 7.43 -6.63
C GLU A 44 14.23 6.46 -6.75
N GLU A 45 14.44 5.18 -7.03
CA GLU A 45 13.39 4.13 -7.06
C GLU A 45 12.61 4.00 -5.73
N VAL A 46 13.20 4.39 -4.60
CA VAL A 46 12.54 4.36 -3.28
C VAL A 46 11.77 5.64 -2.99
N THR A 47 12.20 6.76 -3.55
CA THR A 47 11.59 8.10 -3.37
C THR A 47 10.68 8.53 -4.50
N GLN A 48 10.78 7.89 -5.66
CA GLN A 48 9.80 7.95 -6.73
C GLN A 48 8.57 7.21 -6.21
N GLU A 49 7.49 7.96 -5.96
CA GLU A 49 6.19 7.39 -6.28
C GLU A 49 6.30 6.96 -7.74
N GLU A 50 6.00 5.71 -8.10
CA GLU A 50 6.07 5.22 -9.49
C GLU A 50 5.46 6.30 -10.40
N ASP A 51 6.32 7.13 -11.00
CA ASP A 51 5.86 8.24 -11.81
C ASP A 51 5.04 7.59 -12.92
N GLU A 52 3.79 8.01 -13.04
CA GLU A 52 2.82 7.52 -14.02
C GLU A 52 3.23 7.94 -15.45
N GLU A 53 4.51 7.85 -15.82
CA GLU A 53 4.97 7.91 -17.19
C GLU A 53 5.07 6.49 -17.74
N GLY A 54 3.94 6.06 -18.30
CA GLY A 54 3.74 4.77 -18.91
C GLY A 54 4.87 4.38 -19.87
N ILE A 55 5.50 3.25 -19.57
CA ILE A 55 6.31 2.52 -20.55
C ILE A 55 5.37 2.14 -21.70
N PRO A 56 5.71 2.37 -22.98
CA PRO A 56 4.84 2.01 -24.11
C PRO A 56 4.65 0.48 -24.13
N GLY A 57 3.52 0.01 -23.61
CA GLY A 57 3.23 -1.39 -23.36
C GLY A 57 2.62 -1.66 -21.97
N GLU A 58 2.98 -0.88 -20.95
CA GLU A 58 2.39 -0.98 -19.60
C GLU A 58 0.99 -0.35 -19.51
N GLU A 59 0.68 0.65 -20.33
CA GLU A 59 -0.67 1.24 -20.37
C GLU A 59 -1.74 0.18 -20.65
N GLY A 60 -1.45 -0.76 -21.56
CA GLY A 60 -2.36 -1.88 -21.87
C GLY A 60 -2.56 -2.81 -20.67
N GLU A 61 -1.49 -3.19 -19.97
CA GLU A 61 -1.59 -4.03 -18.77
C GLU A 61 -2.26 -3.30 -17.60
N ARG A 62 -2.07 -1.98 -17.47
CA ARG A 62 -2.71 -1.15 -16.45
C ARG A 62 -4.20 -1.01 -16.70
N ASP A 63 -4.61 -0.82 -17.96
CA ASP A 63 -6.02 -0.78 -18.34
C ASP A 63 -6.68 -2.15 -18.20
N GLU A 64 -6.00 -3.25 -18.58
CA GLU A 64 -6.50 -4.61 -18.31
C GLU A 64 -6.72 -4.86 -16.81
N MET A 65 -5.79 -4.41 -15.96
CA MET A 65 -5.91 -4.54 -14.51
C MET A 65 -7.04 -3.66 -13.96
N TYR A 66 -7.23 -2.46 -14.52
CA TYR A 66 -8.34 -1.59 -14.16
C TYR A 66 -9.70 -2.19 -14.55
N ASP A 67 -9.84 -2.68 -15.77
CA ASP A 67 -11.05 -3.31 -16.27
C ASP A 67 -11.41 -4.56 -15.44
N GLN A 68 -10.41 -5.36 -15.08
CA GLN A 68 -10.59 -6.48 -14.17
C GLN A 68 -11.11 -6.03 -12.80
N ALA A 69 -10.53 -4.95 -12.25
CA ALA A 69 -10.94 -4.42 -10.96
C ALA A 69 -12.39 -3.89 -11.01
N VAL A 70 -12.76 -3.17 -12.07
CA VAL A 70 -14.13 -2.67 -12.30
C VAL A 70 -15.11 -3.83 -12.40
N SER A 71 -14.76 -4.89 -13.14
CA SER A 71 -15.58 -6.10 -13.26
C SER A 71 -15.85 -6.76 -11.91
N ILE A 72 -14.82 -6.91 -11.07
CA ILE A 72 -14.95 -7.48 -9.72
C ILE A 72 -15.85 -6.61 -8.85
N VAL A 73 -15.65 -5.29 -8.87
CA VAL A 73 -16.42 -4.34 -8.06
C VAL A 73 -17.88 -4.29 -8.51
N ALA A 74 -18.13 -4.31 -9.82
CA ALA A 74 -19.48 -4.34 -10.38
C ALA A 74 -20.22 -5.63 -10.02
N ARG A 75 -19.57 -6.79 -10.16
CA ARG A 75 -20.13 -8.10 -9.84
C ARG A 75 -20.42 -8.27 -8.34
N ASP A 76 -19.44 -7.93 -7.50
CA ASP A 76 -19.50 -8.25 -6.08
C ASP A 76 -20.11 -7.11 -5.23
N ARG A 77 -20.36 -5.95 -5.85
CA ARG A 77 -20.92 -4.73 -5.24
C ARG A 77 -20.14 -4.27 -4.01
N LYS A 78 -18.82 -4.51 -4.00
CA LYS A 78 -17.89 -4.17 -2.90
C LYS A 78 -16.71 -3.36 -3.44
N ALA A 79 -16.65 -2.09 -3.04
CA ALA A 79 -15.59 -1.16 -3.43
C ALA A 79 -14.73 -0.77 -2.22
N SER A 80 -13.85 -1.67 -1.78
CA SER A 80 -12.86 -1.35 -0.75
C SER A 80 -11.46 -1.81 -1.15
N THR A 81 -10.44 -1.03 -0.76
CA THR A 81 -9.03 -1.32 -1.05
C THR A 81 -8.65 -2.73 -0.59
N SER A 82 -9.00 -3.09 0.65
CA SER A 82 -8.68 -4.41 1.19
C SER A 82 -9.41 -5.56 0.48
N TYR A 83 -10.56 -5.30 -0.14
CA TYR A 83 -11.26 -6.29 -0.96
C TYR A 83 -10.49 -6.57 -2.25
N LEU A 84 -10.15 -5.53 -3.01
CA LEU A 84 -9.38 -5.66 -4.25
C LEU A 84 -8.01 -6.29 -4.02
N GLN A 85 -7.32 -5.94 -2.93
CA GLN A 85 -6.05 -6.60 -2.56
C GLN A 85 -6.18 -8.13 -2.50
N ARG A 86 -7.26 -8.66 -1.91
CA ARG A 86 -7.46 -10.10 -1.77
C ARG A 86 -7.90 -10.75 -3.08
N CYS A 87 -8.76 -10.09 -3.84
CA CYS A 87 -9.29 -10.63 -5.09
C CYS A 87 -8.22 -10.68 -6.18
N MET A 88 -7.38 -9.65 -6.27
CA MET A 88 -6.39 -9.48 -7.34
C MET A 88 -4.96 -9.84 -6.89
N LYS A 89 -4.75 -10.13 -5.60
CA LYS A 89 -3.43 -10.42 -5.01
C LYS A 89 -2.40 -9.30 -5.24
N ILE A 90 -2.86 -8.05 -5.18
CA ILE A 90 -2.03 -6.85 -5.36
C ILE A 90 -1.72 -6.16 -4.02
N GLY A 91 -0.67 -5.33 -4.01
CA GLY A 91 -0.29 -4.50 -2.86
C GLY A 91 -1.34 -3.43 -2.51
N TYR A 92 -1.22 -2.84 -1.31
CA TYR A 92 -2.17 -1.84 -0.80
C TYR A 92 -2.24 -0.60 -1.69
N ASN A 93 -1.08 -0.02 -2.04
CA ASN A 93 -1.00 1.19 -2.85
C ASN A 93 -1.67 0.98 -4.21
N ARG A 94 -1.32 -0.11 -4.91
CA ARG A 94 -1.91 -0.45 -6.22
C ARG A 94 -3.43 -0.63 -6.15
N ALA A 95 -3.95 -1.25 -5.08
CA ALA A 95 -5.40 -1.34 -4.87
C ALA A 95 -6.04 0.01 -4.51
N ALA A 96 -5.33 0.90 -3.82
CA ALA A 96 -5.82 2.23 -3.47
C ALA A 96 -5.94 3.11 -4.72
N THR A 97 -4.89 3.14 -5.56
CA THR A 97 -4.88 3.85 -6.85
C THR A 97 -6.03 3.40 -7.75
N LEU A 98 -6.32 2.09 -7.82
CA LEU A 98 -7.47 1.57 -8.56
C LEU A 98 -8.81 2.11 -8.03
N ILE A 99 -9.00 2.15 -6.71
CA ILE A 99 -10.23 2.68 -6.09
C ILE A 99 -10.36 4.19 -6.31
N GLU A 100 -9.26 4.93 -6.25
CA GLU A 100 -9.24 6.38 -6.51
C GLU A 100 -9.55 6.69 -7.97
N ARG A 101 -9.00 5.92 -8.92
CA ARG A 101 -9.36 6.01 -10.34
C ARG A 101 -10.84 5.72 -10.55
N MET A 102 -11.37 4.66 -9.94
CA MET A 102 -12.80 4.32 -9.98
C MET A 102 -13.70 5.44 -9.40
N GLU A 103 -13.25 6.14 -8.36
CA GLU A 103 -13.99 7.29 -7.80
C GLU A 103 -14.01 8.45 -8.78
N ARG A 104 -12.85 8.78 -9.37
CA ARG A 104 -12.69 9.88 -10.34
C ARG A 104 -13.53 9.65 -11.60
N GLU A 105 -13.62 8.41 -12.05
CA GLU A 105 -14.40 8.00 -13.23
C GLU A 105 -15.89 7.74 -12.91
N GLY A 106 -16.30 7.87 -11.65
CA GLY A 106 -17.70 7.71 -11.25
C GLY A 106 -18.19 6.25 -11.23
N VAL A 107 -17.27 5.28 -11.16
CA VAL A 107 -17.58 3.85 -10.97
C VAL A 107 -18.01 3.58 -9.53
N VAL A 108 -17.41 4.29 -8.57
CA VAL A 108 -17.71 4.20 -7.14
C VAL A 108 -17.95 5.58 -6.54
N SER A 109 -18.74 5.65 -5.48
CA SER A 109 -18.95 6.89 -4.74
C SER A 109 -17.69 7.31 -3.98
N PRO A 110 -17.62 8.59 -3.56
CA PRO A 110 -16.71 9.01 -2.52
C PRO A 110 -16.86 8.17 -1.25
N ALA A 111 -15.78 8.06 -0.49
CA ALA A 111 -15.82 7.40 0.80
C ALA A 111 -16.73 8.18 1.77
N ASN A 112 -17.62 7.47 2.46
CA ASN A 112 -18.39 8.05 3.55
C ASN A 112 -17.56 8.14 4.84
N HIS A 113 -18.16 8.62 5.93
CA HIS A 113 -17.47 8.81 7.22
C HIS A 113 -16.89 7.53 7.85
N VAL A 114 -17.26 6.33 7.36
CA VAL A 114 -16.70 5.04 7.78
C VAL A 114 -15.82 4.38 6.71
N GLY A 115 -15.48 5.11 5.64
CA GLY A 115 -14.64 4.61 4.54
C GLY A 115 -15.35 3.64 3.59
N LYS A 116 -16.69 3.54 3.65
CA LYS A 116 -17.47 2.73 2.69
C LYS A 116 -17.75 3.54 1.44
N ARG A 117 -17.72 2.86 0.30
CA ARG A 117 -18.00 3.39 -1.03
C ARG A 117 -19.12 2.58 -1.66
N GLU A 118 -20.06 3.26 -2.31
CA GLU A 118 -21.15 2.64 -3.06
C GLU A 118 -20.74 2.42 -4.51
N VAL A 119 -21.14 1.30 -5.11
CA VAL A 119 -20.85 1.03 -6.52
C VAL A 119 -21.94 1.69 -7.39
N LEU A 120 -21.55 2.57 -8.30
CA LEU A 120 -22.47 3.40 -9.09
C LEU A 120 -22.78 2.78 -10.45
N VAL A 121 -21.87 1.96 -10.98
CA VAL A 121 -22.08 1.23 -12.24
C VAL A 121 -23.05 0.06 -12.06
N ARG A 122 -23.87 -0.16 -13.09
CA ARG A 122 -24.69 -1.38 -13.26
C ARG A 122 -23.90 -2.38 -14.09
N GLU A 123 -24.14 -3.67 -13.85
CA GLU A 123 -23.58 -4.77 -14.64
C GLU A 123 -23.78 -4.46 -16.14
N SER A 124 -22.68 -4.37 -16.88
CA SER A 124 -22.75 -4.33 -18.34
C SER A 124 -23.08 -5.75 -18.77
N ALA A 125 -24.33 -5.95 -19.21
CA ALA A 125 -24.86 -7.22 -19.69
C ALA A 125 -24.14 -7.70 -20.96
#